data_AF-A0A401LQF6-F1
#
_entry.id   AF-A0A401LQF6-F1
#
_cell.length_a   1.000
_cell.length_b   1.000
_cell.length_c   1.000
_cell.angle_alpha   90.00
_cell.angle_beta   90.00
_cell.angle_gamma   90.00
#
_symmetry.space_group_name_H-M   'P 1'
#
loop_
_entity.id
_entity.type
_entity.pdbx_description
1 polymer ?
#
loop_
_entity_poly.entity_id
_entity_poly.type
_entity_poly.pdbx_seq_one_letter_code
_entity_poly.pdbx_strand_id
1 'polypeptide(L)'
;MGIISELFRLVSLWASETDYLYQAEKWSDGIWNKMKDAYCGDGLLLEKDEKLYKRFRVTLNDGATGVFFDEDDFGIPTKDIKLKSYQERELKRNSYFILKHYNG
;
A
#
# COMPACT_ATOMS: atom_id res chain seq x y z
N MET A 1 -7.90 -3.31 -25.73
CA MET A 1 -6.90 -2.33 -25.25
C MET A 1 -6.85 -2.47 -23.74
N GLY A 2 -6.10 -3.45 -23.24
CA GLY A 2 -6.04 -3.78 -21.82
C GLY A 2 -4.61 -4.17 -21.50
N ILE A 3 -3.96 -3.40 -20.61
CA ILE A 3 -2.59 -3.66 -20.19
C ILE A 3 -2.43 -3.50 -18.66
N ILE A 4 -3.53 -3.35 -17.92
CA ILE A 4 -3.47 -3.09 -16.46
C ILE A 4 -4.31 -4.08 -15.64
N SER A 5 -5.09 -4.95 -16.29
CA SER A 5 -6.08 -5.82 -15.63
C SER A 5 -5.57 -7.23 -15.28
N GLU A 6 -4.29 -7.55 -15.49
CA GLU A 6 -3.77 -8.92 -15.34
C GLU A 6 -2.60 -9.06 -14.35
N LEU A 7 -2.23 -7.99 -13.66
CA LEU A 7 -1.10 -7.99 -12.74
C LEU A 7 -1.57 -8.15 -11.29
N PHE A 8 -1.50 -9.40 -10.84
CA PHE A 8 -1.21 -9.85 -9.47
C PHE A 8 -2.36 -10.36 -8.59
N ARG A 9 -2.71 -11.61 -8.88
CA ARG A 9 -3.57 -12.50 -8.08
C ARG A 9 -2.79 -13.31 -7.01
N LEU A 10 -1.83 -12.68 -6.33
CA LEU A 10 -0.89 -13.36 -5.43
C LEU A 10 -0.56 -12.48 -4.23
N VAL A 11 -1.10 -12.80 -3.06
CA VAL A 11 -0.40 -13.30 -1.85
C VAL A 11 -1.41 -13.25 -0.70
N SER A 12 -2.21 -14.31 -0.57
CA SER A 12 -3.12 -14.50 0.56
C SER A 12 -2.66 -15.72 1.34
N LEU A 13 -1.60 -15.62 2.14
CA LEU A 13 -1.28 -16.67 3.09
C LEU A 13 -0.41 -16.11 4.25
N TRP A 14 -1.03 -16.07 5.43
CA TRP A 14 -0.44 -16.08 6.78
C TRP A 14 0.15 -14.76 7.30
N ALA A 15 -0.56 -14.11 8.23
CA ALA A 15 -0.04 -13.72 9.55
C ALA A 15 -1.12 -13.01 10.39
N SER A 16 -1.13 -13.32 11.69
CA SER A 16 -2.10 -12.96 12.73
C SER A 16 -2.45 -11.47 12.90
N GLU A 17 -3.57 -11.23 13.57
CA GLU A 17 -4.33 -9.98 13.82
C GLU A 17 -3.57 -8.71 14.28
N THR A 18 -2.25 -8.74 14.45
CA THR A 18 -1.40 -7.56 14.77
C THR A 18 -0.57 -7.07 13.57
N ASP A 19 -0.57 -7.83 12.47
CA ASP A 19 0.45 -7.70 11.42
C ASP A 19 -0.06 -7.01 10.15
N TYR A 20 -1.21 -6.31 10.17
CA TYR A 20 -1.71 -5.67 8.93
C TYR A 20 -0.73 -4.63 8.37
N LEU A 21 -0.11 -3.81 9.23
CA LEU A 21 0.96 -2.88 8.83
C LEU A 21 2.14 -3.63 8.19
N TYR A 22 2.54 -4.75 8.80
CA TYR A 22 3.66 -5.57 8.34
C TYR A 22 3.32 -6.33 7.05
N GLN A 23 2.09 -6.81 6.90
CA GLN A 23 1.59 -7.41 5.66
C GLN A 23 1.50 -6.38 4.54
N ALA A 24 1.02 -5.17 4.83
CA ALA A 24 1.00 -4.06 3.87
C ALA A 24 2.42 -3.65 3.45
N GLU A 25 3.37 -3.65 4.40
CA GLU A 25 4.79 -3.41 4.10
C GLU A 25 5.38 -4.54 3.25
N LYS A 26 5.16 -5.81 3.60
CA LYS A 26 5.60 -6.97 2.80
C LYS A 26 5.00 -7.00 1.41
N TRP A 27 3.73 -6.65 1.28
CA TRP A 27 3.05 -6.54 -0.01
C TRP A 27 3.68 -5.43 -0.86
N SER A 28 3.95 -4.27 -0.24
CA SER A 28 4.66 -3.15 -0.89
C SER A 28 6.08 -3.53 -1.31
N ASP A 29 6.84 -4.21 -0.43
CA ASP A 29 8.18 -4.74 -0.72
C ASP A 29 8.13 -5.73 -1.89
N GLY A 30 7.11 -6.59 -1.93
CA GLY A 30 6.90 -7.56 -3.00
C GLY A 30 6.61 -6.93 -4.36
N ILE A 31 5.87 -5.81 -4.39
CA ILE A 31 5.63 -5.02 -5.60
C ILE A 31 6.92 -4.32 -6.01
N TRP A 32 7.57 -3.62 -5.08
CA TRP A 32 8.80 -2.88 -5.33
C TRP A 32 9.91 -3.77 -5.89
N ASN A 33 10.16 -4.94 -5.30
CA ASN A 33 11.19 -5.88 -5.76
C ASN A 33 10.95 -6.41 -7.18
N LYS A 34 9.72 -6.34 -7.70
CA LYS A 34 9.38 -6.72 -9.08
C LYS A 34 9.58 -5.56 -10.06
N MET A 35 9.66 -4.32 -9.57
CA MET A 35 9.87 -3.13 -10.38
C MET A 35 11.36 -2.90 -10.60
N LYS A 36 11.82 -3.06 -11.85
CA LYS A 36 13.23 -2.82 -12.21
C LYS A 36 13.52 -1.40 -12.69
N ASP A 37 12.51 -0.70 -13.19
CA ASP A 37 12.63 0.64 -13.81
C ASP A 37 11.85 1.73 -13.05
N ALA A 38 11.62 1.52 -11.75
CA ALA A 38 10.95 2.48 -10.89
C ALA A 38 11.96 3.49 -10.31
N TYR A 39 11.61 4.77 -10.39
CA TYR A 39 12.36 5.88 -9.79
C TYR A 39 12.13 5.95 -8.28
N CYS A 40 10.87 5.88 -7.87
CA CYS A 40 10.50 5.85 -6.45
C CYS A 40 9.16 5.15 -6.24
N GLY A 41 8.88 4.74 -5.02
CA GLY A 41 7.62 4.10 -4.65
C GLY A 41 7.19 4.47 -3.23
N ASP A 42 5.89 4.49 -3.00
CA ASP A 42 5.26 4.76 -1.71
C ASP A 42 4.28 3.63 -1.40
N GLY A 43 4.59 2.82 -0.39
CA GLY A 43 3.61 1.98 0.27
C GLY A 43 2.79 2.84 1.22
N LEU A 44 1.48 2.94 1.00
CA LEU A 44 0.58 3.80 1.77
C LEU A 44 -0.70 3.07 2.17
N LEU A 45 -1.29 3.50 3.29
CA LEU A 45 -2.61 3.06 3.70
C LEU A 45 -3.59 4.21 3.49
N LEU A 46 -4.63 3.96 2.69
CA LEU A 46 -5.71 4.88 2.45
C LEU A 46 -6.88 4.53 3.36
N GLU A 47 -7.37 5.51 4.10
CA GLU A 47 -8.63 5.43 4.82
C GLU A 47 -9.82 5.64 3.87
N LYS A 48 -10.74 4.69 3.90
CA LYS A 48 -12.03 4.78 3.24
C LYS A 48 -13.05 4.00 4.06
N ASP A 49 -14.22 4.56 4.30
CA ASP A 49 -15.32 3.87 5.01
C ASP A 49 -14.87 3.28 6.37
N GLU A 50 -14.12 4.07 7.15
CA GLU A 50 -13.56 3.70 8.48
C GLU A 50 -12.57 2.51 8.45
N LYS A 51 -12.11 2.13 7.26
CA LYS A 51 -11.15 1.06 7.03
C LYS A 51 -9.91 1.60 6.33
N LEU A 52 -8.76 1.01 6.64
CA LEU A 52 -7.51 1.22 5.94
C LEU A 52 -7.35 0.17 4.87
N TYR A 53 -7.01 0.63 3.68
CA TYR A 53 -6.72 -0.19 2.52
C TYR A 53 -5.29 0.05 2.07
N LYS A 54 -4.56 -1.02 1.77
CA LYS A 54 -3.20 -0.92 1.28
C LYS A 54 -3.15 -0.54 -0.20
N ARG A 55 -2.30 0.44 -0.49
CA ARG A 55 -2.03 0.95 -1.82
C ARG A 55 -0.55 1.13 -2.00
N PHE A 56 -0.09 0.92 -3.22
CA PHE A 56 1.30 1.15 -3.58
C PHE A 56 1.34 2.12 -4.75
N ARG A 57 1.92 3.30 -4.54
CA ARG A 57 2.16 4.24 -5.62
C ARG A 57 3.59 4.05 -6.10
N VAL A 58 3.81 4.03 -7.41
CA VAL A 58 5.15 3.99 -8.00
C VAL A 58 5.28 5.11 -9.00
N THR A 59 6.45 5.71 -9.08
CA THR A 59 6.84 6.62 -10.16
C THR A 59 7.96 5.95 -10.94
N LEU A 60 7.77 5.80 -12.24
CA LEU A 60 8.75 5.25 -13.17
C LEU A 60 9.73 6.34 -13.62
N ASN A 61 10.87 5.93 -14.17
CA ASN A 61 11.93 6.83 -14.64
C ASN A 61 11.50 7.79 -15.76
N ASP A 62 10.44 7.46 -16.50
CA ASP A 62 9.83 8.31 -17.53
C ASP A 62 8.86 9.37 -16.96
N GLY A 63 8.71 9.42 -15.63
CA GLY A 63 7.77 10.28 -14.93
C GLY A 63 6.35 9.73 -14.85
N ALA A 64 6.06 8.55 -15.42
CA ALA A 64 4.76 7.91 -15.31
C ALA A 64 4.50 7.46 -13.86
N THR A 65 3.32 7.76 -13.34
CA THR A 65 2.90 7.31 -12.00
C THR A 65 1.90 6.16 -12.13
N GLY A 66 2.21 5.02 -11.52
CA GLY A 66 1.30 3.90 -11.34
C GLY A 66 0.75 3.85 -9.91
N VAL A 67 -0.49 3.40 -9.75
CA VAL A 67 -1.07 3.08 -8.44
C VAL A 67 -1.57 1.65 -8.46
N PHE A 68 -1.05 0.84 -7.55
CA PHE A 68 -1.47 -0.53 -7.31
C PHE A 68 -2.36 -0.55 -6.07
N PHE A 69 -3.39 -1.36 -6.15
CA PHE A 69 -4.29 -1.69 -5.05
C PHE A 69 -4.35 -3.21 -4.97
N ASP A 70 -4.55 -3.73 -3.77
CA ASP A 70 -4.81 -5.16 -3.59
C ASP A 70 -6.33 -5.38 -3.67
N GLU A 71 -6.78 -6.13 -4.68
CA GLU A 71 -8.19 -6.46 -4.89
C GLU A 71 -8.73 -7.41 -3.81
N ASP A 72 -7.85 -8.21 -3.19
CA ASP A 72 -8.19 -9.13 -2.11
C ASP A 72 -8.12 -8.45 -0.73
N ASP A 73 -7.90 -7.14 -0.67
CA ASP A 73 -7.84 -6.39 0.58
C ASP A 73 -9.23 -6.05 1.11
N PHE A 74 -9.66 -6.80 2.12
CA PHE A 74 -10.89 -6.54 2.87
C PHE A 74 -10.84 -5.23 3.69
N GLY A 75 -9.64 -4.65 3.82
CA GLY A 75 -9.34 -3.50 4.65
C GLY A 75 -9.38 -3.82 6.14
N ILE A 76 -8.60 -3.11 6.93
CA ILE A 76 -8.63 -3.22 8.40
C ILE A 76 -9.36 -2.01 9.00
N PRO A 77 -10.29 -2.20 9.94
CA PRO A 77 -10.90 -1.07 10.63
C PRO A 77 -9.84 -0.20 11.33
N THR A 78 -9.94 1.11 11.19
CA THR A 78 -8.96 2.06 11.79
C THR A 78 -8.86 1.93 13.31
N LYS A 79 -9.96 1.52 13.95
CA LYS A 79 -10.05 1.22 15.39
C LYS A 79 -9.27 -0.02 15.83
N ASP A 80 -9.03 -0.96 14.93
CA ASP A 80 -8.37 -2.25 15.23
C ASP A 80 -6.85 -2.16 15.01
N ILE A 81 -6.35 -1.02 14.52
CA ILE A 81 -4.94 -0.78 14.27
C ILE A 81 -4.38 0.26 15.25
N LYS A 82 -3.20 -0.02 15.80
CA LYS A 82 -2.52 0.94 16.68
C LYS A 82 -1.61 1.84 15.85
N LEU A 83 -2.13 3.00 15.48
CA LEU A 83 -1.40 4.01 14.72
C LEU A 83 -0.55 4.88 15.63
N LYS A 84 0.58 5.37 15.11
CA LYS A 84 1.39 6.39 15.79
C LYS A 84 0.70 7.75 15.63
N SER A 85 0.92 8.66 16.58
CA SER A 85 0.28 9.99 16.58
C SER A 85 0.52 10.81 15.30
N TYR A 86 1.65 10.59 14.60
CA TYR A 86 1.88 11.24 13.30
C TYR A 86 1.02 10.62 12.19
N GLN A 87 0.83 9.30 12.18
CA GLN A 87 0.01 8.59 11.19
C GLN A 87 -1.46 8.96 11.37
N GLU A 88 -1.94 9.04 12.60
CA GLU A 88 -3.29 9.53 12.91
C GLU A 88 -3.50 10.98 12.43
N ARG A 89 -2.47 11.82 12.57
CA ARG A 89 -2.53 13.22 12.11
C ARG A 89 -2.54 13.29 10.58
N GLU A 90 -1.77 12.46 9.90
CA GLU A 90 -1.77 12.34 8.44
C GLU A 90 -3.10 11.81 7.91
N LEU A 91 -3.65 10.77 8.54
CA LEU A 91 -4.98 10.23 8.23
C LEU A 91 -6.07 11.29 8.36
N LYS A 92 -6.11 12.02 9.48
CA LYS A 92 -7.09 13.10 9.67
C LYS A 92 -6.96 14.24 8.66
N ARG A 93 -5.77 14.45 8.10
CA ARG A 93 -5.49 15.56 7.18
C ARG A 93 -5.69 15.19 5.71
N ASN A 94 -5.24 14.01 5.33
CA ASN A 94 -5.09 13.59 3.94
C ASN A 94 -5.91 12.32 3.61
N SER A 95 -6.53 11.69 4.61
CA SER A 95 -7.18 10.37 4.51
C SER A 95 -6.22 9.24 4.09
N TYR A 96 -4.91 9.46 4.15
CA TYR A 96 -3.90 8.42 3.97
C TYR A 96 -2.65 8.76 4.77
N PHE A 97 -1.80 7.75 4.95
CA PHE A 97 -0.43 7.94 5.44
C PHE A 97 0.53 7.00 4.74
N ILE A 98 1.79 7.40 4.65
CA ILE A 98 2.85 6.59 4.03
C ILE A 98 3.40 5.63 5.09
N LEU A 99 3.40 4.34 4.78
CA LEU A 99 4.05 3.30 5.57
C LEU A 99 5.55 3.32 5.32
N LYS A 100 5.93 3.33 4.04
CA LYS A 100 7.31 3.18 3.60
C LYS A 100 7.51 3.85 2.25
N HIS A 101 8.60 4.59 2.17
CA HIS A 101 9.09 5.19 0.94
C HIS A 101 10.24 4.36 0.40
N TYR A 102 10.25 4.14 -0.91
CA TYR A 102 11.22 3.36 -1.65
C TYR A 102 11.88 4.26 -2.69
N ASN A 103 13.21 4.19 -2.74
CA ASN A 103 14.02 4.91 -3.70
C ASN A 103 14.67 3.91 -4.65
N GLY A 104 14.60 4.20 -5.95
CA GLY A 104 15.27 3.46 -7.02
C GLY A 104 16.75 3.81 -7.16
#